data_AF-A0A380AH20-F1
#
_entry.id   AF-A0A380AH20-F1
#
_cell.length_a   1.000
_cell.length_b   1.000
_cell.length_c   1.000
_cell.angle_alpha   90.00
_cell.angle_beta   90.00
_cell.angle_gamma   90.00
#
_symmetry.space_group_name_H-M   'P 1'
#
loop_
_entity.id
_entity.type
_entity.pdbx_description
1 polymer ?
#
loop_
_entity_poly.entity_id
_entity_poly.type
_entity_poly.pdbx_seq_one_letter_code
_entity_poly.pdbx_strand_id
1 'polypeptide(L)' 'MQYNDGKTVSIQSDGWYGLDSLQKTANAACKQYGKSKATYTHSANMNPHLPAGSGVQNTIWKCE' A
#
# COMPACT_ATOMS: atom_id res chain seq x y z
N MET A 1 6.78 2.14 -7.01
CA MET A 1 7.80 2.32 -5.95
C MET A 1 7.17 1.95 -4.61
N GLN A 2 7.88 1.21 -3.74
CA GLN A 2 7.40 0.86 -2.40
C GLN A 2 8.12 1.75 -1.38
N TYR A 3 7.39 2.58 -0.64
CA TYR A 3 7.95 3.31 0.50
C TYR A 3 7.72 2.48 1.75
N ASN A 4 8.74 2.26 2.57
CA ASN A 4 8.62 1.51 3.82
C ASN A 4 9.58 2.08 4.86
N ASP A 5 9.04 2.73 5.90
CA ASP A 5 9.84 3.28 7.02
C ASP A 5 9.84 2.37 8.26
N GLY A 6 9.23 1.17 8.17
CA GLY A 6 9.06 0.24 9.29
C GLY A 6 7.84 0.56 10.18
N LYS A 7 7.23 1.73 10.06
CA LYS A 7 5.90 2.04 10.63
C LYS A 7 4.81 2.05 9.57
N THR A 8 5.13 2.49 8.36
CA THR A 8 4.17 2.61 7.27
C THR A 8 4.77 2.07 5.98
N VAL A 9 3.93 1.36 5.22
CA VAL A 9 4.22 0.86 3.89
C VAL A 9 3.29 1.54 2.91
N SER A 10 3.84 2.05 1.81
CA SER A 10 3.10 2.60 0.69
C SER A 10 3.39 1.77 -0.54
N ILE A 11 2.34 1.23 -1.17
CA ILE A 11 2.46 0.44 -2.40
C ILE A 11 1.65 1.13 -3.48
N GLN A 12 2.35 1.49 -4.54
CA GLN A 12 1.74 1.99 -5.76
C GLN A 12 1.25 0.81 -6.60
N SER A 13 0.02 0.89 -7.05
CA SER A 13 -0.63 -0.13 -7.84
C SER A 13 -1.61 0.50 -8.82
N ASP A 14 -1.58 0.07 -10.07
CA ASP A 14 -2.65 0.40 -11.01
C ASP A 14 -3.99 -0.11 -10.48
N GLY A 15 -5.09 0.60 -10.78
CA GLY A 15 -6.43 0.28 -10.25
C GLY A 15 -6.94 -1.15 -10.53
N TRP A 16 -6.24 -1.93 -11.35
CA TRP A 16 -6.48 -3.35 -11.63
C TRP A 16 -5.81 -4.31 -10.65
N TYR A 17 -4.90 -3.84 -9.80
CA TYR A 17 -4.19 -4.69 -8.85
C TYR A 17 -5.06 -4.96 -7.62
N GLY A 18 -5.41 -6.23 -7.39
CA GLY A 18 -6.27 -6.63 -6.28
C GLY A 18 -5.67 -6.30 -4.91
N LEU A 19 -6.51 -5.80 -4.00
CA LEU A 19 -6.14 -5.44 -2.63
C LEU A 19 -5.48 -6.60 -1.87
N ASP A 20 -5.87 -7.85 -2.14
CA ASP A 20 -5.26 -9.04 -1.53
C ASP A 20 -3.76 -9.20 -1.86
N SER A 21 -3.38 -8.92 -3.09
CA SER A 21 -1.98 -9.01 -3.53
C SER A 21 -1.14 -7.92 -2.86
N LEU A 22 -1.72 -6.72 -2.75
CA LEU A 22 -1.11 -5.61 -2.06
C LEU A 22 -0.97 -5.86 -0.56
N GLN A 23 -1.98 -6.46 0.07
CA GLN A 23 -1.95 -6.85 1.46
C GLN A 23 -0.83 -7.85 1.77
N LYS A 24 -0.62 -8.84 0.90
CA LYS A 24 0.51 -9.80 1.04
C LYS A 24 1.85 -9.09 0.92
N THR A 25 1.97 -8.18 -0.05
CA THR A 25 3.19 -7.39 -0.27
C THR A 25 3.47 -6.48 0.93
N ALA A 26 2.45 -5.82 1.47
CA ALA A 26 2.57 -4.98 2.64
C ALA A 26 2.95 -5.79 3.89
N ASN A 27 2.35 -6.95 4.10
CA ASN A 27 2.74 -7.86 5.18
C ASN A 27 4.20 -8.30 5.05
N ALA A 28 4.66 -8.65 3.85
CA ALA A 28 6.05 -9.05 3.62
C ALA A 28 7.02 -7.89 3.89
N ALA A 29 6.68 -6.68 3.45
CA ALA A 29 7.46 -5.47 3.69
C ALA A 29 7.51 -5.13 5.20
N CYS A 30 6.40 -5.22 5.92
CA CYS A 30 6.37 -5.01 7.37
C CYS A 30 7.18 -6.08 8.13
N LYS A 31 7.16 -7.35 7.67
CA LYS A 31 7.97 -8.44 8.26
C LYS A 31 9.47 -8.18 8.19
N GLN A 32 9.96 -7.48 7.16
CA GLN A 32 11.39 -7.09 7.08
C GLN A 32 11.83 -6.21 8.26
N TYR A 33 10.89 -5.51 8.90
CA TYR A 33 11.12 -4.64 10.06
C TYR A 33 10.68 -5.28 11.38
N GLY A 34 10.45 -6.60 11.40
CA GLY A 34 10.02 -7.33 12.61
C GLY A 34 8.55 -7.10 12.99
N LYS A 35 7.73 -6.57 12.08
CA LYS A 35 6.29 -6.38 12.29
C LYS A 35 5.51 -7.60 11.80
N SER A 36 4.42 -7.91 12.48
CA SER A 36 3.66 -9.14 12.29
C SER A 36 2.67 -9.04 11.12
N LYS A 37 2.11 -7.85 10.91
CA LYS A 37 1.10 -7.59 9.88
C LYS A 37 1.16 -6.13 9.40
N ALA A 38 0.51 -5.89 8.27
CA ALA A 38 0.23 -4.57 7.75
C ALA A 38 -1.29 -4.33 7.83
N THR A 39 -1.73 -3.24 8.43
CA THR A 39 -3.14 -2.85 8.52
C THR A 39 -3.42 -1.79 7.47
N TYR A 40 -4.37 -2.06 6.57
CA TYR A 40 -4.78 -1.08 5.55
C TYR A 40 -5.23 0.22 6.23
N THR A 41 -4.72 1.35 5.73
CA THR A 41 -5.05 2.68 6.24
C THR A 41 -5.92 3.42 5.25
N HIS A 42 -5.41 3.72 4.05
CA HIS A 42 -6.17 4.33 2.97
C HIS A 42 -5.48 4.17 1.62
N SER A 43 -6.24 4.29 0.54
CA SER A 43 -5.74 4.38 -0.84
C SER A 43 -6.09 5.73 -1.43
N ALA A 44 -5.12 6.40 -2.04
CA ALA A 44 -5.31 7.66 -2.73
C ALA A 44 -4.70 7.61 -4.14
N ASN A 45 -5.31 8.32 -5.08
CA ASN A 45 -4.74 8.45 -6.42
C ASN A 45 -3.44 9.25 -6.35
N MET A 46 -2.37 8.78 -7.03
CA MET A 46 -1.16 9.59 -7.16
C MET A 46 -1.38 10.84 -8.01
N ASN A 47 -2.38 10.83 -8.89
CA ASN A 47 -2.79 12.02 -9.62
C ASN A 47 -4.06 12.60 -8.98
N PRO A 48 -3.98 13.78 -8.34
CA PRO A 48 -5.14 14.42 -7.70
C PRO A 48 -6.23 14.83 -8.69
N HIS A 49 -5.93 14.89 -9.99
CA HIS A 49 -6.92 15.21 -11.04
C HIS A 49 -7.70 13.99 -11.55
N LEU A 50 -7.35 12.77 -11.12
CA LEU A 50 -8.04 11.56 -11.54
C LEU A 50 -9.03 11.09 -10.47
N PRO A 51 -10.22 10.60 -10.88
CA PRO A 51 -11.20 10.06 -9.95
C PRO A 51 -10.63 8.84 -9.20
N ALA A 52 -11.16 8.61 -7.99
CA ALA A 52 -10.80 7.43 -7.19
C ALA A 52 -11.08 6.14 -7.99
N GLY A 53 -10.15 5.20 -7.94
CA GLY A 53 -10.23 3.93 -8.70
C GLY A 53 -9.73 4.00 -10.14
N SER A 54 -9.29 5.16 -10.64
CA SER A 54 -8.67 5.28 -11.97
C SER A 54 -7.16 5.57 -11.87
N GLY A 55 -6.33 5.00 -12.75
CA GLY A 55 -4.88 5.24 -12.75
C GLY A 55 -4.13 4.57 -11.58
N VAL A 56 -2.91 5.06 -11.31
CA VAL A 56 -2.04 4.53 -10.25
C VAL A 56 -2.54 4.98 -8.88
N GLN A 57 -3.02 4.02 -8.10
CA GLN A 57 -3.37 4.21 -6.70
C GLN A 57 -2.12 4.03 -5.84
N ASN A 58 -1.94 4.90 -4.87
CA ASN A 58 -1.00 4.70 -3.79
C ASN A 58 -1.77 4.28 -2.54
N THR A 59 -1.60 3.02 -2.18
CA THR A 59 -2.25 2.49 -0.98
C THR A 59 -1.26 2.49 0.16
N ILE A 60 -1.73 2.86 1.35
CA ILE A 60 -0.93 3.01 2.55
C ILE A 60 -1.43 2.02 3.59
N TRP A 61 -0.48 1.28 4.16
CA TRP A 61 -0.68 0.36 5.27
C TRP A 61 0.21 0.77 6.43
N LYS A 62 -0.29 0.54 7.63
CA LYS A 62 0.45 0.69 8.87
C LYS A 62 1.01 -0.66 9.29
N CYS A 63 2.30 -0.74 9.55
CA CYS A 63 2.92 -1.96 10.06
C CYS A 63 2.69 -2.10 11.58
N GLU A 64 2.17 -3.26 12.00
CA GLU A 64 1.85 -3.60 13.39
C GLU A 64 2.53 -4.91 13.84
#